data_AF-A0A109KEI5-F1
#
_entry.id   AF-A0A109KEI5-F1
#
_cell.length_a   1.000
_cell.length_b   1.000
_cell.length_c   1.000
_cell.angle_alpha   90.00
_cell.angle_beta   90.00
_cell.angle_gamma   90.00
#
_symmetry.space_group_name_H-M   'P 1'
#
loop_
_entity.id
_entity.type
_entity.pdbx_description
1 polymer ?
#
loop_
_entity_poly.entity_id
_entity_poly.type
_entity_poly.pdbx_seq_one_letter_code
_entity_poly.pdbx_strand_id
1 'polypeptide(L)'
;MAIKEGLRPGGRSARVQESVHRAVRELLEAHERSSVTVPMIAACAGVTPSTIYRRWGDLSVLLADVALARMRPDTEPANTGSLRGDLQAWAEQYLDEMSSDVGRNMMRDVQSSPTPGYCVSILSGQLQVIVDRYPQEQPPSVDHLINLLAAPTVFRILFSAEPLAVEELHALIELALKN
;
A
#
# COMPACT_ATOMS: atom_id res chain seq x y z
N MET A 1 46.17 -19.77 7.06
CA MET A 1 45.51 -19.05 8.19
C MET A 1 44.39 -18.21 7.58
N ALA A 2 43.16 -18.71 7.63
CA ALA A 2 42.01 -18.11 6.94
C ALA A 2 41.35 -17.06 7.85
N ILE A 3 41.43 -15.79 7.47
CA ILE A 3 40.59 -14.75 8.05
C ILE A 3 39.32 -14.71 7.21
N LYS A 4 38.23 -15.25 7.78
CA LYS A 4 36.88 -15.19 7.23
C LYS A 4 36.45 -13.73 7.08
N GLU A 5 36.19 -13.31 5.85
CA GLU A 5 35.39 -12.14 5.53
C GLU A 5 34.03 -12.24 6.25
N GLY A 6 33.74 -11.27 7.11
CA GLY A 6 32.49 -11.19 7.85
C GLY A 6 31.35 -10.70 6.97
N LEU A 7 30.60 -11.64 6.39
CA LEU A 7 29.24 -11.45 5.89
C LEU A 7 28.33 -10.82 6.97
N ARG A 8 27.70 -9.64 6.72
CA ARG A 8 26.23 -9.51 6.49
C ARG A 8 25.69 -8.06 6.45
N PRO A 9 24.92 -7.69 5.42
CA PRO A 9 23.95 -6.57 5.47
C PRO A 9 22.70 -6.98 6.28
N GLY A 10 22.13 -6.09 7.10
CA GLY A 10 20.72 -6.22 7.57
C GLY A 10 20.40 -6.55 9.03
N GLY A 11 21.36 -6.68 9.97
CA GLY A 11 21.05 -7.18 11.33
C GLY A 11 20.33 -6.23 12.30
N ARG A 12 20.92 -5.07 12.62
CA ARG A 12 20.37 -4.14 13.64
C ARG A 12 19.36 -3.16 13.07
N SER A 13 19.61 -2.63 11.87
CA SER A 13 18.74 -1.62 11.25
C SER A 13 17.37 -2.18 10.86
N ALA A 14 17.30 -3.45 10.43
CA ALA A 14 16.02 -4.12 10.15
C ALA A 14 15.23 -4.39 11.44
N ARG A 15 15.90 -4.81 12.52
CA ARG A 15 15.24 -5.01 13.84
C ARG A 15 14.67 -3.70 14.40
N VAL A 16 15.41 -2.60 14.27
CA VAL A 16 14.93 -1.27 14.66
C VAL A 16 13.74 -0.85 13.79
N GLN A 17 13.79 -1.11 12.48
CA GLN A 17 12.66 -0.84 11.59
C GLN A 17 11.41 -1.59 12.04
N GLU A 18 11.53 -2.90 12.25
CA GLU A 18 10.39 -3.74 12.62
C GLU A 18 9.83 -3.34 13.99
N SER A 19 10.68 -3.01 14.96
CA SER A 19 10.23 -2.55 16.28
C SER A 19 9.41 -1.25 16.17
N VAL A 20 9.87 -0.30 15.36
CA VAL A 20 9.15 0.97 15.14
C VAL A 20 7.86 0.76 14.35
N HIS A 21 7.89 -0.06 13.29
CA HIS A 21 6.71 -0.42 12.50
C HIS A 21 5.64 -1.10 13.35
N ARG A 22 6.03 -2.04 14.21
CA ARG A 22 5.13 -2.70 15.17
C ARG A 22 4.55 -1.70 16.16
N ALA A 23 5.36 -0.85 16.76
CA ALA A 23 4.90 0.16 17.71
C ALA A 23 3.87 1.12 17.09
N VAL A 24 4.08 1.52 15.84
CA VAL A 24 3.09 2.30 15.08
C VAL A 24 1.77 1.54 14.96
N ARG A 25 1.79 0.26 14.55
CA ARG A 25 0.58 -0.55 14.40
C ARG A 25 -0.18 -0.67 15.72
N GLU A 26 0.52 -1.02 16.80
CA GLU A 26 -0.06 -1.13 18.15
C GLU A 26 -0.71 0.19 18.60
N LEU A 27 -0.07 1.33 18.33
CA LEU A 27 -0.61 2.63 18.70
C LEU A 27 -1.82 3.02 17.86
N LEU A 28 -1.85 2.70 16.56
CA LEU A 28 -2.98 2.98 15.67
C LEU A 28 -4.19 2.08 15.94
N GLU A 29 -4.00 0.91 16.55
CA GLU A 29 -5.10 0.05 17.02
C GLU A 29 -5.72 0.57 18.32
N ALA A 30 -4.90 1.20 19.18
CA ALA A 30 -5.33 1.66 20.51
C ALA A 30 -5.76 3.13 20.55
N HIS A 31 -5.34 3.96 19.60
CA HIS A 31 -5.52 5.41 19.62
C HIS A 31 -5.96 5.94 18.27
N GLU A 32 -6.67 7.07 18.27
CA GLU A 32 -6.96 7.79 17.05
C GLU A 32 -5.66 8.25 16.37
N ARG A 33 -5.60 8.11 15.04
CA ARG A 33 -4.45 8.46 14.20
C ARG A 33 -3.90 9.88 14.46
N SER A 34 -4.76 10.84 14.77
CA SER A 34 -4.41 12.25 15.07
C SER A 34 -3.68 12.43 16.40
N SER A 35 -3.86 11.51 17.34
CA SER A 35 -3.27 11.55 18.69
C SER A 35 -1.91 10.85 18.77
N VAL A 36 -1.55 10.04 17.77
CA VAL A 36 -0.27 9.33 17.73
C VAL A 36 0.89 10.30 17.46
N THR A 37 1.95 10.22 18.26
CA THR A 37 3.12 11.11 18.17
C THR A 37 4.44 10.34 18.12
N VAL A 38 5.50 10.97 17.59
CA VAL A 38 6.86 10.39 17.55
C VAL A 38 7.37 9.98 18.94
N PRO A 39 7.21 10.79 20.02
CA PRO A 39 7.60 10.36 21.36
C PRO A 39 6.88 9.11 21.86
N MET A 40 5.58 8.96 21.58
CA MET A 40 4.82 7.76 21.95
C MET A 40 5.35 6.52 21.21
N ILE A 41 5.57 6.65 19.90
CA ILE A 41 6.13 5.57 19.07
C ILE A 41 7.53 5.19 19.57
N ALA A 42 8.39 6.17 19.86
CA ALA A 42 9.74 5.92 20.35
C ALA A 42 9.74 5.14 21.68
N ALA A 43 8.86 5.54 22.62
CA ALA A 43 8.70 4.86 23.90
C ALA A 43 8.22 3.42 23.73
N CYS A 44 7.20 3.19 22.90
CA CYS A 44 6.67 1.86 22.62
C CYS A 44 7.68 0.95 21.88
N ALA A 45 8.42 1.50 20.92
CA ALA A 45 9.43 0.78 20.13
C ALA A 45 10.75 0.52 20.88
N GLY A 46 10.96 1.13 22.05
CA GLY A 46 12.20 1.05 22.82
C GLY A 46 13.38 1.78 22.17
N VAL A 47 13.12 2.89 21.47
CA VAL A 47 14.14 3.72 20.79
C VAL A 47 14.05 5.17 21.23
N THR A 48 15.03 6.00 20.83
CA THR A 48 14.96 7.45 21.06
C THR A 48 14.19 8.15 19.94
N PRO A 49 13.50 9.28 20.21
CA PRO A 49 12.87 10.08 19.15
C PRO A 49 13.84 10.47 18.03
N SER A 50 15.10 10.78 18.37
CA SER A 50 16.15 11.10 17.39
C SER A 50 16.45 9.95 16.42
N THR A 51 16.27 8.69 16.85
CA THR A 51 16.41 7.52 15.97
C THR A 51 15.35 7.52 14.87
N ILE A 52 14.13 7.94 15.21
CA ILE A 52 13.02 8.06 14.27
C ILE A 52 13.26 9.26 13.34
N TYR A 53 13.49 10.46 13.89
CA TYR A 53 13.70 11.66 13.08
C TYR A 53 14.87 11.54 12.09
N ARG A 54 15.99 10.91 12.49
CA ARG A 54 17.13 10.72 11.59
C ARG A 54 16.79 9.84 10.38
N ARG A 55 15.87 8.89 10.53
CA ARG A 55 15.57 7.88 9.50
C ARG A 55 14.38 8.25 8.62
N TRP A 56 13.32 8.81 9.21
CA TRP A 56 12.09 9.15 8.50
C TRP A 56 11.90 10.66 8.34
N GLY A 57 12.62 11.51 9.08
CA GLY A 57 12.47 12.96 9.01
C GLY A 57 11.25 13.48 9.78
N ASP A 58 10.07 12.94 9.50
CA ASP A 58 8.82 13.31 10.18
C ASP A 58 7.87 12.11 10.39
N LEU A 59 6.74 12.38 11.06
CA LEU A 59 5.74 11.37 11.39
C LEU A 59 4.98 10.86 10.16
N SER A 60 4.63 11.73 9.20
CA SER A 60 3.93 11.33 7.98
C SER A 60 4.75 10.34 7.15
N VAL A 61 6.06 10.57 7.02
CA VAL A 61 6.97 9.67 6.29
C VAL A 61 7.07 8.32 7.00
N LEU A 62 7.15 8.30 8.33
CA LEU A 62 7.13 7.04 9.08
C LEU A 62 5.82 6.28 8.85
N LEU A 63 4.68 6.97 8.95
CA LEU A 63 3.38 6.32 8.84
C LEU A 63 3.09 5.85 7.41
N ALA A 64 3.54 6.60 6.40
CA ALA A 64 3.58 6.15 5.01
C ALA A 64 4.44 4.88 4.84
N ASP A 65 5.64 4.83 5.45
CA ASP A 65 6.51 3.64 5.39
C ASP A 65 5.86 2.41 6.04
N VAL A 66 5.17 2.57 7.18
CA VAL A 66 4.42 1.47 7.82
C VAL A 66 3.24 1.03 6.96
N ALA A 67 2.51 1.97 6.38
CA ALA A 67 1.42 1.70 5.46
C ALA A 67 1.89 0.92 4.21
N LEU A 68 2.96 1.39 3.58
CA LEU A 68 3.53 0.75 2.38
C LEU A 68 4.03 -0.66 2.68
N ALA A 69 4.55 -0.91 3.89
CA ALA A 69 4.92 -2.26 4.31
C ALA A 69 3.71 -3.21 4.39
N ARG A 70 2.50 -2.70 4.68
CA ARG A 70 1.24 -3.48 4.61
C ARG A 70 0.72 -3.65 3.18
N MET A 71 0.95 -2.67 2.29
CA MET A 71 0.49 -2.73 0.89
C MET A 71 1.20 -3.79 0.04
N ARG A 72 2.36 -4.30 0.48
CA ARG A 72 3.02 -5.43 -0.19
C ARG A 72 2.25 -6.70 0.19
N PRO A 73 1.44 -7.29 -0.71
CA PRO A 73 0.68 -8.47 -0.35
C PRO A 73 1.64 -9.64 -0.13
N ASP A 74 1.35 -10.44 0.89
CA ASP A 74 1.99 -11.76 1.04
C ASP A 74 1.44 -12.78 0.02
N THR A 75 0.41 -12.43 -0.75
CA THR A 75 -0.33 -13.34 -1.64
C THR A 75 -0.50 -12.76 -3.03
N GLU A 76 -0.34 -13.60 -4.06
CA GLU A 76 -0.57 -13.21 -5.45
C GLU A 76 -2.04 -12.81 -5.69
N PRO A 77 -2.31 -11.96 -6.71
CA PRO A 77 -3.67 -11.63 -7.11
C PRO A 77 -4.49 -12.90 -7.40
N ALA A 78 -5.76 -12.86 -7.01
CA ALA A 78 -6.70 -13.97 -7.17
C ALA A 78 -6.67 -14.53 -8.60
N ASN A 79 -6.79 -15.85 -8.72
CA ASN A 79 -6.85 -16.57 -9.99
C ASN A 79 -8.19 -17.30 -10.10
N THR A 80 -9.18 -16.59 -10.64
CA THR A 80 -10.54 -17.03 -10.89
C THR A 80 -10.68 -17.79 -12.21
N GLY A 81 -9.65 -17.76 -13.07
CA GLY A 81 -9.61 -18.45 -14.36
C GLY A 81 -10.09 -17.62 -15.56
N SER A 82 -10.30 -16.31 -15.39
CA SER A 82 -10.56 -15.37 -16.49
C SER A 82 -9.98 -13.99 -16.20
N LEU A 83 -9.55 -13.27 -17.24
CA LEU A 83 -9.05 -11.89 -17.08
C LEU A 83 -10.07 -11.00 -16.36
N ARG A 84 -11.35 -11.09 -16.78
CA ARG A 84 -12.46 -10.35 -16.18
C ARG A 84 -12.60 -10.65 -14.69
N GLY A 85 -12.66 -11.93 -14.31
CA GLY A 85 -12.87 -12.33 -12.92
C GLY A 85 -11.69 -11.93 -12.02
N ASP A 86 -10.47 -11.98 -12.54
CA ASP A 86 -9.28 -11.59 -11.79
C ASP A 86 -9.20 -10.08 -11.58
N LEU A 87 -9.51 -9.28 -12.62
CA LEU A 87 -9.60 -7.83 -12.49
C LEU A 87 -10.73 -7.42 -11.55
N GLN A 88 -11.88 -8.12 -11.60
CA GLN A 88 -12.99 -7.86 -10.69
C GLN A 88 -12.60 -8.15 -9.24
N ALA A 89 -12.05 -9.33 -8.96
CA ALA A 89 -11.61 -9.70 -7.63
C ALA A 89 -10.56 -8.72 -7.08
N TRP A 90 -9.59 -8.34 -7.91
CA TRP A 90 -8.57 -7.34 -7.54
C TRP A 90 -9.18 -5.97 -7.26
N ALA A 91 -10.07 -5.49 -8.12
CA ALA A 91 -10.66 -4.16 -8.00
C ALA A 91 -11.61 -4.04 -6.81
N GLU A 92 -12.41 -5.07 -6.54
CA GLU A 92 -13.28 -5.12 -5.36
C GLU A 92 -12.46 -5.15 -4.07
N GLN A 93 -11.42 -5.97 -4.01
CA GLN A 93 -10.49 -5.99 -2.88
C GLN A 93 -9.83 -4.62 -2.68
N TYR A 94 -9.34 -4.01 -3.75
CA TYR A 94 -8.75 -2.67 -3.69
C TYR A 94 -9.74 -1.62 -3.18
N LEU A 95 -10.99 -1.65 -3.67
CA LEU A 95 -12.04 -0.75 -3.22
C LEU A 95 -12.34 -0.93 -1.73
N ASP A 96 -12.51 -2.16 -1.26
CA ASP A 96 -12.79 -2.46 0.14
C ASP A 96 -11.65 -2.01 1.06
N GLU A 97 -10.42 -2.39 0.73
CA GLU A 97 -9.23 -2.03 1.49
C GLU A 97 -9.05 -0.51 1.59
N MET A 98 -9.17 0.20 0.46
CA MET A 98 -8.94 1.64 0.43
C MET A 98 -10.13 2.43 1.02
N SER A 99 -11.34 1.86 1.00
CA SER A 99 -12.53 2.42 1.64
C SER A 99 -12.60 2.20 3.15
N SER A 100 -11.71 1.40 3.74
CA SER A 100 -11.58 1.27 5.19
C SER A 100 -10.97 2.53 5.82
N ASP A 101 -11.18 2.76 7.12
CA ASP A 101 -10.51 3.86 7.84
C ASP A 101 -8.99 3.75 7.79
N VAL A 102 -8.47 2.52 7.82
CA VAL A 102 -7.05 2.23 7.70
C VAL A 102 -6.53 2.64 6.31
N GLY A 103 -7.23 2.23 5.24
CA GLY A 103 -6.91 2.60 3.86
C GLY A 103 -6.97 4.10 3.62
N ARG A 104 -8.02 4.78 4.12
CA ARG A 104 -8.15 6.24 4.03
C ARG A 104 -7.00 6.98 4.72
N ASN A 105 -6.67 6.59 5.96
CA ASN A 105 -5.58 7.22 6.70
C ASN A 105 -4.24 6.98 6.01
N MET A 106 -4.01 5.75 5.52
CA MET A 106 -2.85 5.44 4.70
C MET A 106 -2.75 6.34 3.47
N MET A 107 -3.83 6.51 2.71
CA MET A 107 -3.79 7.32 1.48
C MET A 107 -3.43 8.78 1.77
N ARG A 108 -3.89 9.33 2.91
CA ARG A 108 -3.47 10.67 3.37
C ARG A 108 -2.00 10.71 3.78
N ASP A 109 -1.52 9.66 4.44
CA ASP A 109 -0.11 9.56 4.87
C ASP A 109 0.82 9.46 3.66
N VAL A 110 0.47 8.64 2.67
CA VAL A 110 1.21 8.54 1.40
C VAL A 110 1.15 9.85 0.62
N GLN A 111 0.01 10.52 0.55
CA GLN A 111 -0.12 11.84 -0.11
C GLN A 111 0.82 12.88 0.51
N SER A 112 1.03 12.82 1.82
CA SER A 112 1.90 13.74 2.56
C SER A 112 3.39 13.36 2.47
N SER A 113 3.72 12.21 1.90
CA SER A 113 5.09 11.70 1.78
C SER A 113 5.84 12.33 0.60
N PRO A 114 7.15 12.61 0.72
CA PRO A 114 7.98 13.13 -0.38
C PRO A 114 8.33 12.07 -1.44
N THR A 115 7.77 10.86 -1.36
CA THR A 115 8.00 9.74 -2.29
C THR A 115 6.77 9.47 -3.17
N PRO A 116 6.46 10.34 -4.14
CA PRO A 116 5.39 10.07 -5.10
C PRO A 116 5.73 8.84 -5.95
N GLY A 117 4.74 7.98 -6.20
CA GLY A 117 4.84 6.87 -7.18
C GLY A 117 4.91 5.45 -6.61
N TYR A 118 5.09 5.25 -5.31
CA TYR A 118 5.13 3.90 -4.73
C TYR A 118 3.81 3.13 -4.87
N CYS A 119 2.67 3.80 -4.68
CA CYS A 119 1.36 3.16 -4.92
C CYS A 119 1.24 2.69 -6.37
N VAL A 120 1.65 3.53 -7.33
CA VAL A 120 1.63 3.16 -8.75
C VAL A 120 2.52 1.94 -8.99
N SER A 121 3.74 1.88 -8.43
CA SER A 121 4.61 0.71 -8.64
C SER A 121 4.02 -0.59 -8.10
N ILE A 122 3.37 -0.54 -6.92
CA ILE A 122 2.75 -1.70 -6.29
C ILE A 122 1.56 -2.19 -7.12
N LEU A 123 0.64 -1.27 -7.45
CA LEU A 123 -0.56 -1.59 -8.22
C LEU A 123 -0.18 -2.09 -9.63
N SER A 124 0.81 -1.45 -10.27
CA SER A 124 1.33 -1.91 -11.55
C SER A 124 1.86 -3.33 -11.48
N GLY A 125 2.60 -3.68 -10.43
CA GLY A 125 3.12 -5.04 -10.25
C GLY A 125 2.00 -6.08 -10.12
N GLN A 126 0.96 -5.78 -9.34
CA GLN A 126 -0.20 -6.67 -9.17
C GLN A 126 -0.99 -6.84 -10.47
N LEU A 127 -1.30 -5.73 -11.14
CA LEU A 127 -2.03 -5.75 -12.41
C LEU A 127 -1.21 -6.44 -13.51
N GLN A 128 0.11 -6.25 -13.53
CA GLN A 128 1.00 -6.94 -14.48
C GLN A 128 0.89 -8.46 -14.33
N VAL A 129 0.87 -8.98 -13.11
CA VAL A 129 0.67 -10.42 -12.85
C VAL A 129 -0.67 -10.92 -13.40
N ILE A 130 -1.73 -10.12 -13.30
CA ILE A 130 -3.05 -10.48 -13.85
C ILE A 130 -3.01 -10.49 -15.38
N VAL A 131 -2.50 -9.44 -16.03
CA VAL A 131 -2.49 -9.36 -17.50
C VAL A 131 -1.56 -10.40 -18.14
N ASP A 132 -0.41 -10.70 -17.51
CA ASP A 132 0.54 -11.71 -18.00
C ASP A 132 -0.05 -13.13 -17.99
N ARG A 133 -1.09 -13.37 -17.17
CA ARG A 133 -1.79 -14.66 -17.09
C ARG A 133 -2.67 -14.92 -18.32
N TYR A 134 -3.13 -13.88 -19.03
CA TYR A 134 -4.10 -13.99 -20.12
C TYR A 134 -3.65 -13.33 -21.43
N PRO A 135 -2.47 -13.69 -21.99
CA PRO A 135 -1.95 -13.04 -23.21
C PRO A 135 -2.85 -13.23 -24.44
N GLN A 136 -3.66 -14.30 -24.45
CA GLN A 136 -4.58 -14.61 -25.57
C GLN A 136 -5.84 -13.74 -25.56
N GLU A 137 -6.18 -13.11 -24.43
CA GLU A 137 -7.35 -12.24 -24.28
C GLU A 137 -7.07 -10.78 -24.70
N GLN A 138 -5.86 -10.48 -25.19
CA GLN A 138 -5.42 -9.13 -25.59
C GLN A 138 -5.69 -8.10 -24.48
N PRO A 139 -5.10 -8.29 -23.29
CA PRO A 139 -5.42 -7.49 -22.12
C PRO A 139 -5.10 -6.00 -22.34
N PRO A 140 -5.85 -5.08 -21.72
CA PRO A 140 -5.52 -3.66 -21.71
C PRO A 140 -4.16 -3.39 -21.07
N SER A 141 -3.61 -2.20 -21.33
CA SER A 141 -2.37 -1.80 -20.66
C SER A 141 -2.58 -1.60 -19.16
N VAL A 142 -1.55 -1.89 -18.35
CA VAL A 142 -1.58 -1.65 -16.90
C VAL A 142 -1.89 -0.19 -16.57
N ASP A 143 -1.37 0.76 -17.33
CA ASP A 143 -1.67 2.18 -17.16
C ASP A 143 -3.15 2.50 -17.37
N HIS A 144 -3.77 1.89 -18.40
CA HIS A 144 -5.20 2.03 -18.64
C HIS A 144 -6.04 1.46 -17.48
N LEU A 145 -5.67 0.28 -16.97
CA LEU A 145 -6.31 -0.34 -15.81
C LEU A 145 -6.19 0.53 -14.55
N ILE A 146 -5.02 1.14 -14.29
CA ILE A 146 -4.84 2.07 -13.17
C ILE A 146 -5.77 3.28 -13.30
N ASN A 147 -5.85 3.87 -14.51
CA ASN A 147 -6.66 5.05 -14.76
C ASN A 147 -8.16 4.80 -14.60
N LEU A 148 -8.64 3.58 -14.90
CA LEU A 148 -10.07 3.26 -14.80
C LEU A 148 -10.49 2.56 -13.50
N LEU A 149 -9.59 1.84 -12.82
CA LEU A 149 -9.94 1.07 -11.62
C LEU A 149 -9.40 1.72 -10.34
N ALA A 150 -8.12 2.11 -10.33
CA ALA A 150 -7.49 2.64 -9.13
C ALA A 150 -7.78 4.14 -8.96
N ALA A 151 -7.61 4.94 -10.01
CA ALA A 151 -7.73 6.39 -9.92
C ALA A 151 -9.13 6.88 -9.48
N PRO A 152 -10.25 6.35 -9.99
CA PRO A 152 -11.59 6.77 -9.53
C PRO A 152 -11.82 6.43 -8.05
N THR A 153 -11.37 5.25 -7.61
CA THR A 153 -11.42 4.82 -6.21
C THR A 153 -10.65 5.79 -5.31
N VAL A 154 -9.41 6.12 -5.68
CA VAL A 154 -8.58 7.11 -4.94
C VAL A 154 -9.24 8.49 -4.90
N PHE A 155 -9.81 8.93 -6.02
CA PHE A 155 -10.49 10.22 -6.09
C PHE A 155 -11.67 10.29 -5.11
N ARG A 156 -12.51 9.24 -5.09
CA ARG A 156 -13.65 9.14 -4.17
C ARG A 156 -13.18 9.14 -2.71
N ILE A 157 -12.09 8.47 -2.41
CA ILE A 157 -11.53 8.38 -1.04
C ILE A 157 -10.96 9.70 -0.53
N LEU A 158 -10.20 10.41 -1.36
CA LEU A 158 -9.49 11.61 -0.92
C LEU A 158 -10.32 12.89 -1.05
N PHE A 159 -11.24 12.94 -2.00
CA PHE A 159 -11.90 14.17 -2.41
C PHE A 159 -13.43 14.10 -2.41
N SER A 160 -14.03 12.97 -2.04
CA SER A 160 -15.49 12.81 -1.92
C SER A 160 -15.91 12.35 -0.53
N ALA A 161 -17.17 12.62 -0.18
CA ALA A 161 -17.79 12.10 1.05
C ALA A 161 -18.31 10.67 0.88
N GLU A 162 -18.65 10.29 -0.36
CA GLU A 162 -19.20 8.97 -0.68
C GLU A 162 -18.15 8.12 -1.42
N PRO A 163 -17.97 6.85 -1.06
CA PRO A 163 -17.08 5.94 -1.76
C PRO A 163 -17.60 5.63 -3.17
N LEU A 164 -16.74 5.04 -4.01
CA LEU A 164 -17.17 4.51 -5.30
C LEU A 164 -18.16 3.36 -5.07
N ALA A 165 -19.32 3.40 -5.72
CA ALA A 165 -20.28 2.30 -5.66
C ALA A 165 -19.73 1.06 -6.38
N VAL A 166 -20.04 -0.13 -5.86
CA VAL A 166 -19.57 -1.40 -6.44
C VAL A 166 -20.10 -1.57 -7.87
N GLU A 167 -21.33 -1.14 -8.12
CA GLU A 167 -21.94 -1.20 -9.45
C GLU A 167 -21.21 -0.28 -10.44
N GLU A 168 -20.75 0.89 -9.99
CA GLU A 168 -19.95 1.82 -10.80
C GLU A 168 -18.55 1.25 -11.06
N LEU A 169 -17.94 0.58 -10.07
CA LEU A 169 -16.69 -0.15 -10.24
C LEU A 169 -16.81 -1.25 -11.30
N HIS A 170 -17.89 -2.02 -11.27
CA HIS A 170 -18.15 -3.06 -12.29
C HIS A 170 -18.32 -2.48 -13.68
N ALA A 171 -19.00 -1.33 -13.81
CA ALA A 171 -19.10 -0.63 -15.09
C ALA A 171 -17.73 -0.15 -15.60
N LEU A 172 -16.86 0.32 -14.71
CA LEU A 172 -15.49 0.72 -15.05
C LEU A 172 -14.63 -0.47 -15.50
N ILE A 173 -14.82 -1.67 -14.92
CA ILE A 173 -14.15 -2.90 -15.38
C ILE A 173 -14.58 -3.23 -16.81
N GLU A 174 -15.88 -3.18 -17.11
CA GLU A 174 -16.37 -3.43 -18.47
C GLU A 174 -15.88 -2.38 -19.47
N LEU A 175 -15.70 -1.13 -19.05
CA LEU A 175 -15.08 -0.10 -19.88
C LEU A 175 -13.60 -0.37 -20.10
N ALA A 176 -12.87 -0.76 -19.06
CA ALA A 176 -11.44 -1.04 -19.15
C ALA A 176 -11.13 -2.23 -20.06
N LEU A 177 -12.02 -3.22 -20.13
CA LEU A 177 -11.91 -4.37 -21.03
C LEU A 177 -12.28 -4.05 -22.48
N LYS A 178 -12.90 -2.91 -22.75
CA LYS A 178 -13.24 -2.45 -24.11
C LYS A 178 -12.14 -1.50 -24.58
N ASN A 179 -11.17 -2.03 -25.32
CA ASN A 179 -10.19 -1.20 -26.04
C ASN A 179 -10.88 -0.29 -27.08
#